data_AF-A0AAD3H922-F1
#
_entry.id   AF-A0AAD3H922-F1
#
_cell.length_a   1.000
_cell.length_b   1.000
_cell.length_c   1.000
_cell.angle_alpha   90.00
_cell.angle_beta   90.00
_cell.angle_gamma   90.00
#
_symmetry.space_group_name_H-M   'P 1'
#
loop_
_entity.id
_entity.type
_entity.pdbx_description
1 polymer ?
#
loop_
_entity_poly.entity_id
_entity_poly.type
_entity_poly.pdbx_seq_one_letter_code
_entity_poly.pdbx_strand_id
1 'polypeptide(L)'
;MSFMDKVKKASRVMVDTGAKTILKGDIALLEREIKTRKQTFGVEVYDCMIALEVDNDMPMEEKEQKIRLSFDRARKDIAVIQAKIECKKEEIATLEAEMAAKARGEMPSYSIPPSSGNVITEDHPGELEYGGGFGGLPVRKK
;
A
#
# COMPACT_ATOMS: atom_id res chain seq x y z
N MET A 1 29.13 32.33 7.98
CA MET A 1 28.72 30.98 7.53
C MET A 1 29.95 30.24 7.02
N SER A 2 30.27 29.08 7.60
CA SER A 2 31.42 28.27 7.19
C SER A 2 31.15 27.57 5.84
N PHE A 3 32.19 27.25 5.07
CA PHE A 3 32.11 26.43 3.85
C PHE A 3 31.45 25.07 4.15
N MET A 4 31.76 24.48 5.31
CA MET A 4 31.17 23.22 5.76
C MET A 4 29.65 23.31 5.98
N ASP A 5 29.15 24.45 6.46
CA ASP A 5 27.71 24.68 6.66
C ASP A 5 26.97 24.78 5.32
N LYS A 6 27.59 25.41 4.32
CA LYS A 6 27.05 25.50 2.96
C LYS A 6 26.94 24.12 2.32
N VAL A 7 27.95 23.26 2.48
CA VAL A 7 27.93 21.88 1.97
C VAL A 7 26.84 21.06 2.64
N LYS A 8 26.72 21.11 3.98
CA LYS A 8 25.66 20.39 4.72
C LYS A 8 24.24 20.86 4.33
N LYS A 9 24.07 22.16 4.10
CA LYS A 9 22.79 22.72 3.65
C LYS A 9 22.44 22.26 2.23
N ALA A 10 23.42 22.30 1.32
CA ALA A 10 23.24 21.85 -0.06
C ALA A 10 22.96 20.34 -0.15
N SER A 11 23.67 19.51 0.63
CA SER A 11 23.46 18.06 0.63
C SER A 11 22.06 17.69 1.12
N ARG A 12 21.56 18.38 2.15
CA ARG A 12 20.21 18.12 2.68
C ARG A 12 19.11 18.50 1.70
N VAL A 13 19.21 19.68 1.06
CA VAL A 13 18.24 20.11 0.03
C VAL A 13 18.17 19.13 -1.14
N MET A 14 19.31 18.57 -1.54
CA MET A 14 19.36 17.55 -2.59
C MET A 14 18.64 16.25 -2.18
N VAL A 15 18.83 15.79 -0.94
CA VAL A 15 18.15 14.59 -0.42
C VAL A 15 16.63 14.79 -0.37
N ASP A 16 16.16 15.91 0.18
CA ASP A 16 14.72 16.19 0.32
C ASP A 16 14.04 16.34 -1.06
N THR A 17 14.73 16.96 -2.03
CA THR A 17 14.26 17.07 -3.41
C THR A 17 14.22 15.70 -4.11
N GLY A 18 15.21 14.85 -3.85
CA GLY A 18 15.25 13.48 -4.35
C GLY A 18 14.07 12.65 -3.84
N ALA A 19 13.81 12.67 -2.53
CA ALA A 19 12.68 11.98 -1.90
C ALA A 19 11.34 12.41 -2.51
N LYS A 20 11.11 13.71 -2.65
CA LYS A 20 9.92 14.26 -3.33
C LYS A 20 9.77 13.77 -4.77
N THR A 21 10.87 13.66 -5.51
CA THR A 21 10.87 13.25 -6.91
C THR A 21 10.50 11.77 -7.05
N ILE A 22 11.00 10.93 -6.13
CA ILE A 22 10.64 9.51 -6.05
C ILE A 22 9.13 9.36 -5.78
N LEU A 23 8.60 10.07 -4.78
CA LEU A 23 7.17 10.03 -4.46
C LEU A 23 6.28 10.48 -5.63
N LYS A 24 6.70 11.52 -6.37
CA LYS A 24 6.00 11.94 -7.59
C LYS A 24 6.06 10.88 -8.69
N GLY A 25 7.19 10.19 -8.83
CA GLY A 25 7.34 9.06 -9.74
C GLY A 25 6.38 7.93 -9.39
N ASP A 26 6.29 7.57 -8.11
CA ASP A 26 5.36 6.54 -7.63
C ASP A 26 3.90 6.93 -7.88
N ILE A 27 3.52 8.19 -7.65
CA ILE A 27 2.17 8.67 -7.98
C ILE A 27 1.89 8.51 -9.47
N ALA A 28 2.83 8.87 -10.36
CA ALA A 28 2.65 8.72 -11.79
C ALA A 28 2.50 7.25 -12.22
N LEU A 29 3.20 6.33 -11.56
CA LEU A 29 3.03 4.89 -11.78
C LEU A 29 1.64 4.40 -11.35
N LEU A 30 1.17 4.83 -10.18
CA LEU A 30 -0.18 4.49 -9.68
C LEU A 30 -1.28 5.08 -10.57
N GLU A 31 -1.11 6.30 -11.09
CA GLU A 31 -2.05 6.90 -12.04
C GLU A 31 -2.12 6.11 -13.36
N ARG A 32 -0.98 5.59 -13.83
CA ARG A 32 -0.93 4.68 -14.97
C ARG A 32 -1.63 3.36 -14.66
N GLU A 33 -1.50 2.84 -13.44
CA GLU A 33 -2.18 1.63 -12.99
C GLU A 33 -3.70 1.80 -13.00
N ILE A 34 -4.24 2.93 -12.54
CA ILE A 34 -5.68 3.25 -12.65
C ILE A 34 -6.15 3.23 -14.10
N LYS A 35 -5.38 3.85 -15.01
CA LYS A 35 -5.71 3.85 -16.45
C LYS A 35 -5.73 2.43 -17.02
N THR A 36 -4.72 1.64 -16.68
CA THR A 36 -4.61 0.23 -17.09
C THR A 36 -5.82 -0.55 -16.56
N ARG A 37 -6.19 -0.38 -15.29
CA ARG A 37 -7.32 -1.09 -14.69
C ARG A 37 -8.65 -0.75 -15.36
N LYS A 38 -8.86 0.53 -15.71
CA LYS A 38 -10.05 0.96 -16.47
C LYS A 38 -10.11 0.33 -17.86
N GLN A 39 -8.96 0.22 -18.55
CA GLN A 39 -8.88 -0.45 -19.84
C GLN A 39 -9.19 -1.94 -19.70
N THR A 40 -8.55 -2.63 -18.76
CA THR A 40 -8.82 -4.05 -18.48
C THR A 40 -10.28 -4.29 -18.13
N PHE A 41 -10.89 -3.44 -17.30
CA PHE A 41 -12.32 -3.51 -17.01
C PHE A 41 -13.19 -3.41 -18.27
N GLY A 42 -12.86 -2.50 -19.20
CA GLY A 42 -13.59 -2.38 -20.47
C GLY A 42 -13.54 -3.66 -21.30
N VAL A 43 -12.36 -4.33 -21.35
CA VAL A 43 -12.21 -5.62 -22.01
C VAL A 43 -13.00 -6.71 -21.29
N GLU A 44 -12.89 -6.80 -19.96
CA GLU A 44 -13.63 -7.77 -19.13
C GLU A 44 -15.15 -7.66 -19.34
N VAL A 45 -15.69 -6.44 -19.38
CA VAL A 45 -17.12 -6.22 -19.62
C VAL A 45 -17.52 -6.67 -21.02
N TYR A 46 -16.72 -6.34 -22.03
CA TYR A 46 -17.01 -6.76 -23.41
C TYR A 46 -17.01 -8.29 -23.55
N ASP A 47 -16.02 -8.96 -22.96
CA ASP A 47 -15.94 -10.43 -22.95
C ASP A 47 -17.12 -11.04 -22.17
N CYS A 48 -17.51 -10.44 -21.04
CA CYS A 48 -18.73 -10.83 -20.32
C CYS A 48 -19.98 -10.68 -21.19
N MET A 49 -20.12 -9.58 -21.93
CA MET A 49 -21.29 -9.37 -22.79
C MET A 49 -21.36 -10.41 -23.91
N ILE A 50 -20.25 -10.74 -24.56
CA ILE A 50 -20.20 -11.81 -25.58
C ILE A 50 -20.60 -13.15 -24.97
N ALA A 51 -20.02 -13.52 -23.83
CA ALA A 51 -20.33 -14.80 -23.17
C ALA A 51 -21.82 -14.91 -22.81
N LEU A 52 -22.41 -13.80 -22.38
CA LEU A 52 -23.82 -13.70 -22.01
C LEU A 52 -24.78 -13.71 -23.20
N GLU A 53 -24.34 -13.31 -24.40
CA GLU A 53 -25.12 -13.45 -25.64
C GLU A 53 -25.19 -14.90 -26.11
N VAL A 54 -24.11 -15.67 -25.89
CA VAL A 54 -24.05 -17.09 -26.27
C VAL A 54 -24.87 -17.96 -25.31
N ASP A 55 -24.80 -17.69 -24.01
CA ASP A 55 -25.54 -18.42 -22.98
C ASP A 55 -27.03 -17.99 -22.96
N ASN A 56 -27.87 -18.66 -23.74
CA ASN A 56 -29.31 -18.38 -23.79
C ASN A 56 -30.10 -18.99 -22.62
N ASP A 57 -29.50 -19.92 -21.88
CA ASP A 57 -30.15 -20.62 -20.77
C ASP A 57 -30.09 -19.87 -19.43
N MET A 58 -29.28 -18.81 -19.34
CA MET A 58 -29.10 -18.04 -18.10
C MET A 58 -30.17 -16.93 -17.98
N PRO A 59 -30.87 -16.81 -16.83
CA PRO A 59 -31.86 -15.74 -16.64
C PRO A 59 -31.19 -14.36 -16.62
N MET A 60 -31.89 -13.35 -17.12
CA MET A 60 -31.35 -12.00 -17.30
C MET A 60 -30.80 -11.39 -15.99
N GLU A 61 -31.41 -11.68 -14.84
CA GLU A 61 -30.88 -11.23 -13.53
C GLU A 61 -29.46 -11.76 -13.27
N GLU A 62 -29.17 -13.02 -13.57
CA GLU A 62 -27.83 -13.59 -13.35
C GLU A 62 -26.79 -12.99 -14.31
N LYS A 63 -27.21 -12.70 -15.54
CA LYS A 63 -26.39 -12.00 -16.53
C LYS A 63 -25.99 -10.61 -16.04
N GLU A 64 -26.97 -9.84 -15.56
CA GLU A 64 -26.74 -8.51 -14.99
C GLU A 64 -25.86 -8.58 -13.75
N GLN A 65 -26.06 -9.58 -12.88
CA GLN A 65 -25.28 -9.75 -11.67
C GLN A 65 -23.80 -9.99 -11.96
N LYS A 66 -23.45 -10.76 -13.01
CA LYS A 66 -22.06 -10.94 -13.45
C LYS A 66 -21.41 -9.62 -13.88
N ILE A 67 -22.13 -8.80 -14.64
CA ILE A 67 -21.64 -7.47 -15.06
C ILE A 67 -21.45 -6.57 -13.83
N ARG A 68 -22.40 -6.53 -12.91
CA ARG A 68 -22.28 -5.75 -11.65
C ARG A 68 -21.08 -6.19 -10.82
N LEU A 69 -20.83 -7.49 -10.70
CA LEU A 69 -19.66 -8.03 -9.98
C LEU A 69 -18.34 -7.56 -10.61
N SER A 70 -18.24 -7.56 -11.94
CA SER A 70 -17.05 -7.06 -12.64
C SER A 70 -16.81 -5.57 -12.37
N PHE A 71 -17.88 -4.77 -12.34
CA PHE A 71 -17.83 -3.34 -12.02
C PHE A 71 -17.41 -3.09 -10.57
N ASP A 72 -18.01 -3.79 -9.61
CA ASP A 72 -17.69 -3.63 -8.20
C ASP A 72 -16.23 -3.98 -7.90
N ARG A 73 -15.71 -5.03 -8.55
CA ARG A 73 -14.29 -5.39 -8.47
C ARG A 73 -13.40 -4.26 -8.99
N ALA A 74 -13.65 -3.78 -10.21
CA ALA A 74 -12.87 -2.70 -10.80
C ALA A 74 -12.93 -1.41 -9.97
N ARG A 75 -14.11 -1.08 -9.41
CA ARG A 75 -14.30 0.06 -8.53
C ARG A 75 -13.48 -0.06 -7.25
N LYS A 76 -13.49 -1.23 -6.60
CA LYS A 76 -12.68 -1.50 -5.39
C LYS A 76 -11.19 -1.38 -5.69
N ASP A 77 -10.73 -1.96 -6.78
CA ASP A 77 -9.31 -1.90 -7.19
C ASP A 77 -8.87 -0.44 -7.40
N ILE A 78 -9.67 0.36 -8.11
CA ILE A 78 -9.40 1.79 -8.34
C ILE A 78 -9.38 2.55 -7.00
N ALA A 79 -10.32 2.29 -6.10
CA ALA A 79 -10.39 2.95 -4.80
C ALA A 79 -9.13 2.69 -3.95
N VAL A 80 -8.61 1.46 -3.97
CA VAL A 80 -7.36 1.11 -3.27
C VAL A 80 -6.17 1.88 -3.87
N ILE A 81 -6.07 1.97 -5.20
CA ILE A 81 -4.98 2.70 -5.85
C ILE A 81 -5.11 4.21 -5.56
N GLN A 82 -6.32 4.76 -5.55
CA GLN A 82 -6.58 6.15 -5.18
C GLN A 82 -6.15 6.46 -3.74
N ALA A 83 -6.48 5.59 -2.78
CA ALA A 83 -6.04 5.74 -1.40
C ALA A 83 -4.49 5.76 -1.31
N LYS A 84 -3.80 4.90 -2.06
CA LYS A 84 -2.32 4.90 -2.12
C LYS A 84 -1.76 6.22 -2.69
N ILE A 85 -2.42 6.78 -3.71
CA ILE A 85 -2.05 8.09 -4.27
C ILE A 85 -2.22 9.19 -3.21
N GLU A 86 -3.33 9.18 -2.48
CA GLU A 86 -3.62 10.15 -1.43
C GLU A 86 -2.57 10.10 -0.30
N CYS A 87 -2.22 8.92 0.21
CA CYS A 87 -1.15 8.77 1.20
C CYS A 87 0.18 9.34 0.71
N LYS A 88 0.56 9.08 -0.55
CA LYS A 88 1.81 9.64 -1.12
C LYS A 88 1.75 11.15 -1.33
N LYS A 89 0.56 11.72 -1.61
CA LYS A 89 0.36 13.18 -1.69
C LYS A 89 0.49 13.82 -0.31
N GLU A 90 -0.03 13.19 0.73
CA GLU A 90 0.13 13.65 2.12
C GLU A 90 1.60 13.59 2.56
N GLU A 91 2.34 12.56 2.15
CA GLU A 91 3.79 12.46 2.38
C GLU A 91 4.57 13.59 1.67
N ILE A 92 4.20 13.94 0.44
CA ILE A 92 4.78 15.11 -0.24
C ILE A 92 4.44 16.40 0.52
N ALA A 93 3.18 16.57 0.97
CA ALA A 93 2.75 17.76 1.68
C ALA A 93 3.48 17.95 3.01
N THR A 94 3.71 16.87 3.76
CA THR A 94 4.50 16.89 5.00
C THR A 94 5.97 17.22 4.73
N LEU A 95 6.59 16.62 3.72
CA LEU A 95 7.96 16.97 3.30
C LEU A 95 8.09 18.45 2.88
N GLU A 96 7.10 18.97 2.15
CA GLU A 96 7.06 20.39 1.76
C GLU A 96 6.92 21.32 2.97
N ALA A 97 6.06 20.98 3.92
CA ALA A 97 5.90 21.74 5.16
C ALA A 97 7.18 21.73 6.00
N GLU A 98 7.85 20.59 6.13
CA GLU A 98 9.13 20.49 6.83
C GLU A 98 10.24 21.30 6.16
N MET A 99 10.36 21.23 4.83
CA MET A 99 11.32 22.03 4.08
C MET A 99 11.05 23.53 4.29
N ALA A 100 9.77 23.94 4.28
CA ALA A 100 9.38 25.32 4.49
C ALA A 100 9.66 25.81 5.92
N ALA A 101 9.39 25.00 6.95
CA ALA A 101 9.70 25.32 8.36
C ALA A 101 11.21 25.44 8.59
N LYS A 102 11.98 24.48 8.05
CA LYS A 102 13.46 24.49 8.11
C LYS A 102 14.04 25.72 7.37
N ALA A 103 13.41 26.17 6.29
CA ALA A 103 13.82 27.39 5.58
C ALA A 103 13.57 28.68 6.38
N ARG A 104 12.55 28.70 7.26
CA ARG A 104 12.24 29.83 8.16
C ARG A 104 13.09 29.88 9.43
N GLY A 105 13.89 28.84 9.69
CA GLY A 105 14.72 28.76 10.90
C GLY A 105 13.96 28.37 12.16
N GLU A 106 12.73 27.88 12.02
CA GLU A 106 11.98 27.29 13.13
C GLU A 106 12.60 25.92 13.50
N MET A 107 12.90 25.72 14.79
CA MET A 107 13.39 24.45 15.30
C MET A 107 12.38 23.33 15.01
N PRO A 108 12.83 22.12 14.65
CA PRO A 108 11.92 21.01 14.36
C PRO A 108 11.16 20.64 15.63
N SER A 109 9.87 20.97 15.65
CA SER A 109 8.89 20.29 16.50
C SER A 109 8.95 18.81 16.12
N TYR A 110 9.34 17.94 17.05
CA TYR A 110 9.26 16.48 16.88
C TYR A 110 7.78 16.06 16.83
N SER A 111 7.12 16.32 15.71
CA SER A 111 5.85 15.71 15.37
C SER A 111 6.15 14.27 14.95
N ILE A 112 5.81 13.35 15.85
CA ILE A 112 5.80 11.91 15.63
C ILE A 112 5.12 11.64 14.27
N PRO A 113 5.76 10.97 13.31
CA PRO A 113 5.13 10.65 12.04
C PRO A 113 3.86 9.82 12.28
N PRO A 114 2.78 9.98 11.48
CA PRO A 114 1.64 9.09 11.58
C PRO A 114 2.15 7.66 11.42
N SER A 115 1.80 6.82 12.39
CA SER A 115 2.16 5.40 12.44
C SER A 115 1.94 4.79 11.06
N SER A 116 3.03 4.59 10.32
CA SER A 116 3.01 3.82 9.09
C SER A 116 2.67 2.42 9.56
N GLY A 117 1.42 2.01 9.36
CA GLY A 117 0.83 0.79 9.89
C GLY A 117 1.46 -0.48 9.31
N ASN A 118 2.72 -0.73 9.64
CA ASN A 118 3.27 -2.08 9.65
C ASN A 118 2.75 -2.75 10.92
N VAL A 119 1.58 -3.36 10.80
CA VAL A 119 1.18 -4.42 11.72
C VAL A 119 2.14 -5.57 11.45
N ILE A 120 3.18 -5.70 12.28
CA ILE A 120 3.92 -6.94 12.37
C ILE A 120 2.99 -7.92 13.09
N THR A 121 2.23 -8.70 12.33
CA THR A 121 1.67 -9.95 12.85
C THR A 121 2.84 -10.90 13.02
N GLU A 122 3.47 -10.88 14.20
CA GLU A 122 4.30 -12.00 14.64
C GLU A 122 3.36 -13.19 14.90
N ASP A 123 2.97 -13.88 13.83
CA ASP A 123 2.60 -15.27 13.92
C ASP A 123 3.88 -16.08 14.16
N HIS A 124 4.16 -16.35 15.43
CA HIS A 124 5.03 -17.45 15.82
C HIS A 124 4.17 -18.61 16.32
N PRO A 125 3.98 -19.66 15.50
CA PRO A 125 3.46 -20.92 15.98
C PRO A 125 4.62 -21.74 16.54
N GLY A 126 4.57 -22.00 17.84
CA GLY A 126 5.19 -23.19 18.43
C GLY A 126 6.50 -22.97 19.15
N GLU A 127 6.40 -22.66 20.44
CA GLU A 127 7.22 -23.31 21.46
C GLU A 127 6.32 -23.60 22.67
N LEU A 128 5.69 -24.76 22.65
CA LEU A 128 5.06 -25.34 23.83
C LEU A 128 6.21 -25.91 24.66
N GLU A 129 6.63 -25.13 25.65
CA GLU A 129 7.70 -25.46 26.58
C GLU A 129 7.39 -26.80 27.28
N TYR A 130 8.16 -27.83 26.91
CA TYR A 130 8.11 -29.17 27.49
C TYR A 130 9.31 -29.33 28.41
N GLY A 131 9.07 -29.31 29.72
CA GLY A 131 10.04 -29.71 30.75
C GLY A 131 9.65 -29.10 32.09
N GLY A 132 9.50 -29.83 33.19
CA GLY A 132 9.69 -31.24 33.48
C GLY A 132 9.57 -31.40 35.01
N GLY A 133 9.00 -32.49 35.51
CA GLY A 133 9.00 -32.73 36.95
C GLY A 133 8.10 -33.87 37.41
N PHE A 134 8.77 -34.94 37.86
CA PHE A 134 8.31 -35.96 38.82
C PHE A 134 7.57 -37.20 38.29
N GLY A 135 8.37 -38.27 38.12
CA GLY A 135 8.19 -39.46 38.97
C GLY A 135 7.56 -40.69 38.32
N GLY A 136 8.38 -41.74 38.15
CA GLY A 136 7.93 -43.10 38.51
C GLY A 136 7.92 -44.17 37.42
N LEU A 137 9.01 -44.94 37.41
CA LEU A 137 9.08 -46.40 37.25
C LEU A 137 9.07 -47.04 35.84
N PRO A 138 9.72 -48.23 35.70
CA PRO A 138 10.48 -48.56 34.52
C PRO A 138 9.83 -49.59 33.59
N VAL A 139 10.32 -49.53 32.35
CA VAL A 139 10.22 -50.47 31.23
C VAL A 139 10.20 -51.95 31.64
N ARG A 140 9.26 -52.72 31.08
CA ARG A 140 9.46 -54.16 30.84
C ARG A 140 9.14 -54.51 29.39
N LYS A 141 10.19 -54.95 28.69
CA LYS A 141 10.16 -55.67 27.41
C LYS A 141 9.48 -57.02 27.59
N LYS A 142 8.52 -57.35 26.74
CA LYS A 142 8.56 -58.43 25.72
C LYS A 142 7.21 -58.54 25.03
#